data_AF-A0A345VJH9-F1
#
_entry.id   AF-A0A345VJH9-F1
#
_cell.length_a   1.000
_cell.length_b   1.000
_cell.length_c   1.000
_cell.angle_alpha   90.00
_cell.angle_beta   90.00
_cell.angle_gamma   90.00
#
_symmetry.space_group_name_H-M   'P 1'
#
loop_
_entity.id
_entity.type
_entity.pdbx_description
1 polymer ?
#
loop_
_entity_poly.entity_id
_entity_poly.type
_entity_poly.pdbx_seq_one_letter_code
_entity_poly.pdbx_strand_id
1 'polypeptide(L)'
;MKNSNISTLDASNWTYEFEKLVIDKPKTINKLSAVELRVGSKLPTNLEYLDSTYDNKTGTSGTAFLDKNTGEVIIAYTGTNKDGNAVQDIIGADLGGIAIGLGVHYQPAFDFYEKIRGQYGDNITLTGHSLGGNVAQRVALEYNVDNTVVYNSAPLYLGSVEAFKKAMTNPQIKKGIKIAQSLLQYEDNITEINRLWQRFNGQVTRIRTEKDQLNNVSDFGLDVHLGEEYILKNSGDHGLNAIVKDKNQLSQVQKILKQRGLGTVTTVKKKQAKTLETVKTSLANLGNLKKQFSASAGGLSSNEQLYLEKEQALILASGMHAAAVTGREDIASLAEKAVKKAEDLYAKTNHIPAMVTELSLDEVKAVYAEAGVTENSIVGKTKTHFEKKVKKADNFVEPFETLKTNIGLTVDELVASDSTLAGEIGHAG
;
A
#
# COMPACT_ATOMS: atom_id res chain seq x y z
N MET A 1 -13.66 17.52 -15.17
CA MET A 1 -12.54 17.13 -14.29
C MET A 1 -11.46 16.41 -15.13
N LYS A 2 -10.17 16.62 -14.84
CA LYS A 2 -9.08 15.97 -15.57
C LYS A 2 -8.71 14.66 -14.87
N ASN A 3 -8.61 13.57 -15.63
CA ASN A 3 -8.16 12.27 -15.15
C ASN A 3 -6.63 12.17 -15.35
N SER A 4 -5.96 11.63 -14.34
CA SER A 4 -4.51 11.48 -14.26
C SER A 4 -4.01 10.12 -14.76
N ASN A 5 -4.92 9.13 -14.89
CA ASN A 5 -4.60 7.71 -15.10
C ASN A 5 -3.73 7.14 -13.96
N ILE A 6 -3.88 7.69 -12.76
CA ILE A 6 -3.25 7.21 -11.53
C ILE A 6 -4.41 6.98 -10.56
N SER A 7 -4.74 5.71 -10.32
CA SER A 7 -5.98 5.30 -9.66
C SER A 7 -6.21 5.97 -8.30
N THR A 8 -5.18 6.05 -7.44
CA THR A 8 -5.27 6.68 -6.12
C THR A 8 -5.42 8.20 -6.20
N LEU A 9 -4.77 8.86 -7.17
CA LEU A 9 -4.87 10.31 -7.38
C LEU A 9 -6.25 10.67 -7.96
N ASP A 10 -6.72 9.89 -8.92
CA ASP A 10 -8.05 10.05 -9.50
C ASP A 10 -9.13 9.79 -8.44
N ALA A 11 -9.03 8.71 -7.65
CA ALA A 11 -9.96 8.46 -6.55
C ALA A 11 -9.97 9.59 -5.51
N SER A 12 -8.80 10.12 -5.13
CA SER A 12 -8.67 11.28 -4.23
C SER A 12 -9.28 12.57 -4.81
N ASN A 13 -9.31 12.73 -6.13
CA ASN A 13 -9.89 13.89 -6.78
C ASN A 13 -11.42 13.74 -6.95
N TRP A 14 -11.86 12.56 -7.38
CA TRP A 14 -13.27 12.26 -7.64
C TRP A 14 -14.11 12.16 -6.36
N THR A 15 -13.55 11.72 -5.24
CA THR A 15 -14.29 11.58 -3.96
C THR A 15 -14.95 12.89 -3.49
N TYR A 16 -14.35 14.06 -3.79
CA TYR A 16 -14.97 15.37 -3.51
C TYR A 16 -16.28 15.60 -4.27
N GLU A 17 -16.41 15.07 -5.49
CA GLU A 17 -17.63 15.26 -6.28
C GLU A 17 -18.76 14.34 -5.82
N PHE A 18 -18.42 13.16 -5.29
CA PHE A 18 -19.38 12.29 -4.61
C PHE A 18 -19.86 12.92 -3.30
N GLU A 19 -18.98 13.50 -2.49
CA GLU A 19 -19.35 14.25 -1.29
C GLU A 19 -20.34 15.38 -1.61
N LYS A 20 -20.00 16.26 -2.58
CA LYS A 20 -20.89 17.34 -3.01
C LYS A 20 -22.25 16.83 -3.46
N LEU A 21 -22.30 15.70 -4.18
CA LEU A 21 -23.57 15.11 -4.59
C LEU A 21 -24.39 14.61 -3.38
N VAL A 22 -23.76 13.95 -2.41
CA VAL A 22 -24.45 13.41 -1.24
C VAL A 22 -24.98 14.54 -0.35
N ILE A 23 -24.23 15.65 -0.23
CA ILE A 23 -24.68 16.87 0.46
C ILE A 23 -25.90 17.48 -0.25
N ASP A 24 -25.81 17.71 -1.56
CA ASP A 24 -26.85 18.43 -2.30
C ASP A 24 -28.10 17.57 -2.57
N LYS A 25 -27.90 16.26 -2.79
CA LYS A 25 -28.93 15.31 -3.22
C LYS A 25 -28.75 13.94 -2.55
N PRO A 26 -28.99 13.83 -1.23
CA PRO A 26 -28.69 12.62 -0.46
C PRO A 26 -29.49 11.37 -0.90
N LYS A 27 -30.64 11.56 -1.57
CA LYS A 27 -31.51 10.48 -2.05
C LYS A 27 -31.16 10.00 -3.47
N THR A 28 -30.03 10.41 -4.04
CA THR A 28 -29.63 10.01 -5.39
C THR A 28 -29.31 8.51 -5.44
N ILE A 29 -30.04 7.76 -6.26
CA ILE A 29 -29.83 6.31 -6.44
C ILE A 29 -28.61 6.05 -7.33
N ASN A 30 -28.59 6.59 -8.55
CA ASN A 30 -27.45 6.45 -9.47
C ASN A 30 -26.43 7.58 -9.25
N LYS A 31 -25.61 7.42 -8.21
CA LYS A 31 -24.62 8.43 -7.80
C LYS A 31 -23.57 8.68 -8.89
N LEU A 32 -23.03 7.64 -9.52
CA LEU A 32 -22.00 7.78 -10.56
C LEU A 32 -22.50 8.66 -11.72
N SER A 33 -23.65 8.32 -12.33
CA SER A 33 -24.16 9.09 -13.47
C SER A 33 -24.49 10.53 -13.06
N ALA A 34 -24.99 10.76 -11.84
CA ALA A 34 -25.26 12.10 -11.35
C ALA A 34 -23.97 12.92 -11.15
N VAL A 35 -22.89 12.32 -10.64
CA VAL A 35 -21.58 12.97 -10.53
C VAL A 35 -21.01 13.27 -11.92
N GLU A 36 -21.00 12.32 -12.85
CA GLU A 36 -20.47 12.53 -14.20
C GLU A 36 -21.21 13.65 -14.95
N LEU A 37 -22.54 13.71 -14.81
CA LEU A 37 -23.36 14.78 -15.37
C LEU A 37 -23.03 16.14 -14.75
N ARG A 38 -22.87 16.21 -13.42
CA ARG A 38 -22.52 17.45 -12.71
C ARG A 38 -21.14 17.98 -13.13
N VAL A 39 -20.17 17.10 -13.27
CA VAL A 39 -18.77 17.42 -13.53
C VAL A 39 -18.48 17.60 -15.03
N GLY A 40 -19.36 17.11 -15.90
CA GLY A 40 -19.17 17.13 -17.36
C GLY A 40 -17.98 16.28 -17.81
N SER A 41 -17.68 15.20 -17.09
CA SER A 41 -16.58 14.28 -17.39
C SER A 41 -16.92 12.88 -16.92
N LYS A 42 -16.31 11.86 -17.53
CA LYS A 42 -16.48 10.47 -17.12
C LYS A 42 -15.41 10.03 -16.12
N LEU A 43 -15.79 9.15 -15.20
CA LEU A 43 -14.85 8.47 -14.31
C LEU A 43 -13.79 7.75 -15.18
N PRO A 44 -12.50 7.73 -14.78
CA PRO A 44 -11.47 6.98 -15.50
C PRO A 44 -11.92 5.55 -15.78
N THR A 45 -11.71 5.06 -17.01
CA THR A 45 -12.26 3.77 -17.43
C THR A 45 -11.69 2.58 -16.68
N ASN A 46 -10.57 2.73 -15.98
CA ASN A 46 -10.01 1.71 -15.11
C ASN A 46 -10.66 1.69 -13.72
N LEU A 47 -11.34 2.76 -13.30
CA LEU A 47 -12.07 2.81 -12.04
C LEU A 47 -13.55 2.45 -12.24
N GLU A 48 -14.09 1.73 -11.28
CA GLU A 48 -15.51 1.46 -11.14
C GLU A 48 -15.97 1.94 -9.77
N TYR A 49 -17.06 2.72 -9.73
CA TYR A 49 -17.66 3.18 -8.47
C TYR A 49 -18.30 2.02 -7.73
N LEU A 50 -18.02 1.88 -6.43
CA LEU A 50 -18.61 0.85 -5.56
C LEU A 50 -19.64 1.45 -4.61
N ASP A 51 -19.21 2.35 -3.73
CA ASP A 51 -20.08 2.98 -2.72
C ASP A 51 -19.49 4.30 -2.20
N SER A 52 -20.29 5.10 -1.51
CA SER A 52 -19.85 6.34 -0.84
C SER A 52 -20.61 6.61 0.45
N THR A 53 -19.91 7.19 1.43
CA THR A 53 -20.47 7.62 2.72
C THR A 53 -20.29 9.12 2.92
N TYR A 54 -21.16 9.71 3.74
CA TYR A 54 -21.03 11.07 4.27
C TYR A 54 -21.70 11.13 5.65
N ASP A 55 -20.93 11.47 6.67
CA ASP A 55 -21.45 11.74 8.01
C ASP A 55 -21.64 13.24 8.22
N ASN A 56 -22.87 13.66 8.49
CA ASN A 56 -23.21 15.07 8.63
C ASN A 56 -22.78 15.69 9.98
N LYS A 57 -22.42 14.88 10.98
CA LYS A 57 -22.01 15.37 12.30
C LYS A 57 -20.52 15.70 12.31
N THR A 58 -19.71 14.85 11.68
CA THR A 58 -18.25 14.99 11.65
C THR A 58 -17.76 15.60 10.34
N GLY A 59 -18.58 15.60 9.29
CA GLY A 59 -18.17 15.96 7.93
C GLY A 59 -17.30 14.90 7.25
N THR A 60 -17.14 13.72 7.86
CA THR A 60 -16.32 12.64 7.28
C THR A 60 -17.00 12.06 6.04
N SER A 61 -16.29 12.08 4.91
CA SER A 61 -16.77 11.54 3.65
C SER A 61 -15.75 10.58 3.05
N GLY A 62 -16.25 9.58 2.33
CA GLY A 62 -15.41 8.58 1.68
C GLY A 62 -16.10 7.96 0.47
N THR A 63 -15.31 7.57 -0.52
CA THR A 63 -15.78 6.86 -1.71
C THR A 63 -14.89 5.66 -2.00
N ALA A 64 -15.51 4.52 -2.31
CA ALA A 64 -14.82 3.29 -2.69
C ALA A 64 -14.93 3.06 -4.20
N PHE A 65 -13.82 2.64 -4.80
CA PHE A 65 -13.71 2.31 -6.22
C PHE A 65 -13.01 0.96 -6.40
N LEU A 66 -13.36 0.19 -7.43
CA LEU A 66 -12.56 -0.94 -7.90
C LEU A 66 -11.62 -0.47 -9.01
N ASP A 67 -10.32 -0.69 -8.86
CA ASP A 67 -9.36 -0.55 -9.96
C ASP A 67 -9.33 -1.84 -10.79
N LYS A 68 -9.97 -1.80 -11.95
CA LYS A 68 -10.10 -2.95 -12.86
C LYS A 68 -8.76 -3.41 -13.45
N ASN A 69 -7.73 -2.57 -13.39
CA ASN A 69 -6.39 -2.98 -13.86
C ASN A 69 -5.68 -3.87 -12.85
N THR A 70 -5.92 -3.68 -11.54
CA THR A 70 -5.20 -4.38 -10.47
C THR A 70 -6.07 -5.32 -9.66
N GLY A 71 -7.39 -5.16 -9.71
CA GLY A 71 -8.37 -5.83 -8.84
C GLY A 71 -8.37 -5.30 -7.41
N GLU A 72 -7.72 -4.16 -7.14
CA GLU A 72 -7.67 -3.54 -5.82
C GLU A 72 -8.90 -2.64 -5.60
N VAL A 73 -9.42 -2.67 -4.38
CA VAL A 73 -10.41 -1.69 -3.94
C VAL A 73 -9.69 -0.47 -3.40
N ILE A 74 -10.04 0.72 -3.87
CA ILE A 74 -9.47 1.98 -3.44
C ILE A 74 -10.51 2.73 -2.62
N ILE A 75 -10.20 3.03 -1.35
CA ILE A 75 -11.04 3.87 -0.48
C ILE A 75 -10.39 5.25 -0.37
N ALA A 76 -11.10 6.27 -0.85
CA ALA A 76 -10.64 7.65 -0.89
C ALA A 76 -11.46 8.55 0.06
N TYR A 77 -10.79 9.20 1.01
CA TYR A 77 -11.40 10.15 1.95
C TYR A 77 -11.22 11.59 1.50
N THR A 78 -12.24 12.43 1.69
CA THR A 78 -12.16 13.87 1.38
C THR A 78 -11.41 14.63 2.48
N GLY A 79 -10.78 15.72 2.08
CA GLY A 79 -10.37 16.78 2.99
C GLY A 79 -11.48 17.83 3.18
N THR A 80 -11.15 18.95 3.80
CA THR A 80 -12.11 20.02 4.10
C THR A 80 -12.73 20.62 2.84
N ASN A 81 -14.06 20.58 2.73
CA ASN A 81 -14.80 21.18 1.61
C ASN A 81 -15.65 22.37 2.08
N LYS A 82 -15.46 23.54 1.44
CA LYS A 82 -16.07 24.82 1.87
C LYS A 82 -17.58 24.93 1.59
N ASP A 83 -18.15 24.00 0.81
CA ASP A 83 -19.54 24.06 0.33
C ASP A 83 -20.56 23.41 1.30
N GLY A 84 -20.11 22.76 2.38
CA GLY A 84 -20.99 22.15 3.39
C GLY A 84 -21.15 23.03 4.64
N ASN A 85 -22.38 23.43 4.98
CA ASN A 85 -22.69 24.25 6.15
C ASN A 85 -22.21 23.65 7.51
N ALA A 86 -21.96 22.34 7.60
CA ALA A 86 -21.38 21.71 8.81
C ALA A 86 -19.85 21.87 8.91
N VAL A 87 -19.17 22.08 7.78
CA VAL A 87 -17.70 22.17 7.70
C VAL A 87 -17.20 23.56 8.13
N GLN A 88 -18.01 24.62 7.95
CA GLN A 88 -17.63 25.98 8.38
C GLN A 88 -17.58 26.16 9.90
N ASP A 89 -18.46 25.51 10.67
CA ASP A 89 -18.54 25.69 12.13
C ASP A 89 -17.53 24.84 12.91
N ILE A 90 -16.94 23.81 12.30
CA ILE A 90 -16.00 22.88 12.98
C ILE A 90 -14.59 22.89 12.33
N ILE A 91 -14.48 23.20 11.03
CA ILE A 91 -13.32 22.83 10.20
C ILE A 91 -12.87 24.00 9.31
N GLY A 92 -12.95 25.23 9.81
CA GLY A 92 -12.45 26.41 9.09
C GLY A 92 -10.94 26.38 8.86
N ALA A 93 -10.56 26.46 7.58
CA ALA A 93 -9.26 26.78 6.97
C ALA A 93 -8.00 26.05 7.49
N ASP A 94 -7.45 25.19 6.62
CA ASP A 94 -6.05 24.74 6.57
C ASP A 94 -5.17 25.18 7.76
N LEU A 95 -5.00 24.24 8.70
CA LEU A 95 -4.32 24.31 10.02
C LEU A 95 -5.18 24.72 11.24
N GLY A 96 -6.49 24.95 11.08
CA GLY A 96 -7.43 25.35 12.14
C GLY A 96 -8.09 24.24 12.99
N GLY A 97 -7.35 23.50 13.83
CA GLY A 97 -7.73 23.51 15.27
C GLY A 97 -8.41 22.39 16.04
N ILE A 98 -9.03 21.33 15.51
CA ILE A 98 -9.70 20.34 16.41
C ILE A 98 -9.43 18.88 16.05
N ALA A 99 -9.30 18.51 14.78
CA ALA A 99 -9.39 17.10 14.37
C ALA A 99 -8.08 16.29 14.43
N ILE A 100 -6.93 16.92 14.16
CA ILE A 100 -5.65 16.26 13.82
C ILE A 100 -5.12 15.30 14.90
N GLY A 101 -5.65 15.31 16.13
CA GLY A 101 -5.36 14.26 17.12
C GLY A 101 -6.45 14.00 18.15
N LEU A 102 -7.66 14.54 17.98
CA LEU A 102 -8.79 14.29 18.91
C LEU A 102 -9.68 13.12 18.45
N GLY A 103 -9.56 12.68 17.20
CA GLY A 103 -10.20 11.47 16.69
C GLY A 103 -11.71 11.50 16.49
N VAL A 104 -12.34 12.66 16.68
CA VAL A 104 -13.80 12.87 16.53
C VAL A 104 -14.37 12.51 15.16
N HIS A 105 -13.52 12.42 14.13
CA HIS A 105 -13.91 12.21 12.73
C HIS A 105 -13.49 10.83 12.19
N TYR A 106 -12.86 9.99 13.02
CA TYR A 106 -12.34 8.68 12.59
C TYR A 106 -13.41 7.59 12.56
N GLN A 107 -14.36 7.58 13.51
CA GLN A 107 -15.33 6.48 13.60
C GLN A 107 -16.14 6.28 12.31
N PRO A 108 -16.69 7.33 11.64
CA PRO A 108 -17.39 7.11 10.38
C PRO A 108 -16.49 6.57 9.25
N ALA A 109 -15.19 6.86 9.28
CA ALA A 109 -14.23 6.32 8.34
C ALA A 109 -13.92 4.84 8.64
N PHE A 110 -13.83 4.47 9.93
CA PHE A 110 -13.68 3.08 10.38
C PHE A 110 -14.89 2.24 9.96
N ASP A 111 -16.11 2.72 10.22
CA ASP A 111 -17.35 2.05 9.84
C ASP A 111 -17.42 1.83 8.32
N PHE A 112 -17.01 2.84 7.54
CA PHE A 112 -16.97 2.74 6.09
C PHE A 112 -15.91 1.75 5.60
N TYR A 113 -14.71 1.77 6.19
CA TYR A 113 -13.67 0.80 5.89
C TYR A 113 -14.14 -0.63 6.16
N GLU A 114 -14.74 -0.90 7.33
CA GLU A 114 -15.25 -2.21 7.70
C GLU A 114 -16.36 -2.68 6.76
N LYS A 115 -17.27 -1.79 6.37
CA LYS A 115 -18.32 -2.09 5.39
C LYS A 115 -17.73 -2.53 4.06
N ILE A 116 -16.79 -1.75 3.50
CA ILE A 116 -16.18 -2.05 2.20
C ILE A 116 -15.35 -3.33 2.28
N ARG A 117 -14.56 -3.50 3.34
CA ARG A 117 -13.81 -4.72 3.60
C ARG A 117 -14.70 -5.94 3.70
N GLY A 118 -15.83 -5.85 4.41
CA GLY A 118 -16.79 -6.94 4.53
C GLY A 118 -17.45 -7.34 3.20
N GLN A 119 -17.57 -6.43 2.25
CA GLN A 119 -18.18 -6.68 0.94
C GLN A 119 -17.18 -7.12 -0.12
N TYR A 120 -15.96 -6.61 -0.10
CA TYR A 120 -15.00 -6.76 -1.20
C TYR A 120 -13.66 -7.40 -0.78
N GLY A 121 -13.46 -7.69 0.50
CA GLY A 121 -12.27 -8.35 1.03
C GLY A 121 -11.12 -7.40 1.37
N ASP A 122 -9.94 -7.97 1.62
CA ASP A 122 -8.81 -7.28 2.26
C ASP A 122 -7.87 -6.59 1.26
N ASN A 123 -8.07 -6.76 -0.05
CA ASN A 123 -7.23 -6.17 -1.10
C ASN A 123 -7.56 -4.67 -1.30
N ILE A 124 -7.30 -3.88 -0.26
CA ILE A 124 -7.68 -2.47 -0.16
C ILE A 124 -6.44 -1.56 -0.19
N THR A 125 -6.52 -0.50 -0.98
CA THR A 125 -5.61 0.65 -0.94
C THR A 125 -6.34 1.88 -0.42
N LEU A 126 -5.79 2.55 0.58
CA LEU A 126 -6.35 3.80 1.10
C LEU A 126 -5.74 5.00 0.39
N THR A 127 -6.53 6.06 0.22
CA THR A 127 -6.04 7.32 -0.32
C THR A 127 -6.81 8.53 0.20
N GLY A 128 -6.24 9.71 0.01
CA GLY A 128 -6.85 10.95 0.45
C GLY A 128 -5.93 12.16 0.25
N HIS A 129 -6.53 13.33 0.32
CA HIS A 129 -5.88 14.63 0.18
C HIS A 129 -6.12 15.50 1.40
N SER A 130 -5.13 16.30 1.82
CA SER A 130 -5.27 17.22 2.97
C SER A 130 -5.72 16.45 4.23
N LEU A 131 -6.81 16.86 4.89
CA LEU A 131 -7.41 16.13 6.02
C LEU A 131 -7.80 14.68 5.66
N GLY A 132 -8.25 14.42 4.43
CA GLY A 132 -8.55 13.06 3.97
C GLY A 132 -7.33 12.15 3.95
N GLY A 133 -6.13 12.72 3.78
CA GLY A 133 -4.87 11.99 3.92
C GLY A 133 -4.56 11.62 5.38
N ASN A 134 -4.92 12.46 6.35
CA ASN A 134 -4.82 12.12 7.78
C ASN A 134 -5.79 10.96 8.12
N VAL A 135 -7.04 11.04 7.66
CA VAL A 135 -8.03 9.98 7.86
C VAL A 135 -7.55 8.66 7.27
N ALA A 136 -7.04 8.68 6.03
CA ALA A 136 -6.48 7.50 5.38
C ALA A 136 -5.32 6.89 6.20
N GLN A 137 -4.41 7.70 6.72
CA GLN A 137 -3.32 7.23 7.59
C GLN A 137 -3.84 6.62 8.89
N ARG A 138 -4.86 7.21 9.53
CA ARG A 138 -5.41 6.68 10.77
C ARG A 138 -6.13 5.36 10.58
N VAL A 139 -6.89 5.22 9.49
CA VAL A 139 -7.53 3.95 9.09
C VAL A 139 -6.46 2.91 8.78
N ALA A 140 -5.37 3.30 8.11
CA ALA A 140 -4.25 2.41 7.85
C ALA A 140 -3.66 1.82 9.15
N LEU A 141 -3.45 2.65 10.17
CA LEU A 141 -2.97 2.21 11.48
C LEU A 141 -3.95 1.29 12.21
N GLU A 142 -5.23 1.67 12.23
CA GLU A 142 -6.27 0.92 12.96
C GLU A 142 -6.40 -0.50 12.44
N TYR A 143 -6.43 -0.64 11.11
CA TYR A 143 -6.70 -1.92 10.46
C TYR A 143 -5.47 -2.59 9.84
N ASN A 144 -4.29 -2.02 10.07
CA ASN A 144 -3.03 -2.48 9.49
C ASN A 144 -3.10 -2.69 7.96
N VAL A 145 -3.62 -1.68 7.25
CA VAL A 145 -3.89 -1.80 5.80
C VAL A 145 -2.60 -1.81 5.00
N ASP A 146 -2.48 -2.77 4.08
CA ASP A 146 -1.26 -3.03 3.31
C ASP A 146 -0.74 -1.80 2.55
N ASN A 147 -1.64 -1.04 1.92
CA ASN A 147 -1.27 0.03 1.00
C ASN A 147 -2.03 1.32 1.28
N THR A 148 -1.31 2.43 1.42
CA THR A 148 -1.89 3.78 1.55
C THR A 148 -1.09 4.80 0.75
N VAL A 149 -1.76 5.63 -0.03
CA VAL A 149 -1.16 6.72 -0.82
C VAL A 149 -1.88 8.01 -0.51
N VAL A 150 -1.19 9.00 0.03
CA VAL A 150 -1.82 10.29 0.40
C VAL A 150 -1.11 11.46 -0.26
N TYR A 151 -1.87 12.49 -0.60
CA TYR A 151 -1.39 13.65 -1.36
C TYR A 151 -1.54 14.91 -0.54
N ASN A 152 -0.47 15.68 -0.36
CA ASN A 152 -0.47 16.93 0.42
C ASN A 152 -1.22 16.73 1.76
N SER A 153 -0.89 15.64 2.46
CA SER A 153 -1.67 15.17 3.60
C SER A 153 -1.40 16.01 4.85
N ALA A 154 -2.44 16.22 5.66
CA ALA A 154 -2.27 16.65 7.03
C ALA A 154 -1.49 15.60 7.86
N PRO A 155 -0.77 16.02 8.92
CA PRO A 155 -0.08 15.12 9.84
C PRO A 155 -1.06 14.24 10.62
N LEU A 156 -0.58 13.11 11.14
CA LEU A 156 -1.35 12.23 12.04
C LEU A 156 -1.63 12.85 13.40
N TYR A 157 -0.72 13.67 13.91
CA TYR A 157 -0.84 14.49 15.12
C TYR A 157 0.33 15.49 15.22
N LEU A 158 0.28 16.41 16.18
CA LEU A 158 1.37 17.33 16.53
C LEU A 158 2.25 16.74 17.65
N GLY A 159 3.55 16.61 17.40
CA GLY A 159 4.53 15.95 18.25
C GLY A 159 4.84 16.62 19.60
N SER A 160 4.20 17.74 19.96
CA SER A 160 4.33 18.30 21.31
C SER A 160 3.01 18.82 21.88
N VAL A 161 2.83 18.61 23.18
CA VAL A 161 1.71 19.16 23.97
C VAL A 161 1.70 20.69 23.89
N GLU A 162 2.86 21.34 23.79
CA GLU A 162 2.96 22.79 23.69
C GLU A 162 2.50 23.31 22.32
N ALA A 163 2.87 22.62 21.23
CA ALA A 163 2.37 22.93 19.89
C ALA A 163 0.85 22.73 19.81
N PHE A 164 0.34 21.66 20.42
CA PHE A 164 -1.09 21.43 20.56
C PHE A 164 -1.76 22.56 21.37
N LYS A 165 -1.26 22.92 22.57
CA LYS A 165 -1.80 24.04 23.37
C LYS A 165 -1.80 25.35 22.60
N LYS A 166 -0.73 25.66 21.86
CA LYS A 166 -0.63 26.87 21.02
C LYS A 166 -1.66 26.87 19.90
N ALA A 167 -1.89 25.72 19.26
CA ALA A 167 -2.96 25.58 18.26
C ALA A 167 -4.35 25.77 18.89
N MET A 168 -4.63 25.11 20.02
CA MET A 168 -5.93 25.13 20.70
C MET A 168 -6.27 26.48 21.37
N THR A 169 -5.29 27.36 21.56
CA THR A 169 -5.48 28.70 22.15
C THR A 169 -5.72 29.79 21.11
N ASN A 170 -5.64 29.46 19.81
CA ASN A 170 -5.96 30.37 18.71
C ASN A 170 -7.42 30.86 18.80
N PRO A 171 -7.67 32.19 18.79
CA PRO A 171 -9.02 32.76 18.89
C PRO A 171 -10.04 32.26 17.85
N GLN A 172 -9.58 31.82 16.68
CA GLN A 172 -10.43 31.23 15.62
C GLN A 172 -10.98 29.84 16.00
N ILE A 173 -10.29 29.14 16.91
CA ILE A 173 -10.58 27.76 17.34
C ILE A 173 -11.29 27.75 18.71
N LYS A 174 -11.16 28.85 19.46
CA LYS A 174 -11.46 28.94 20.90
C LYS A 174 -12.95 28.87 21.27
N LYS A 175 -13.89 28.95 20.33
CA LYS A 175 -15.33 28.93 20.67
C LYS A 175 -15.80 27.52 21.04
N GLY A 176 -15.97 27.29 22.36
CA GLY A 176 -16.69 26.12 22.88
C GLY A 176 -15.84 24.91 23.31
N ILE A 177 -14.50 24.98 23.22
CA ILE A 177 -13.63 23.83 23.52
C ILE A 177 -13.19 23.80 24.99
N LYS A 178 -13.40 22.66 25.65
CA LYS A 178 -12.84 22.36 26.98
C LYS A 178 -11.37 21.93 26.86
N ILE A 179 -10.45 22.90 26.82
CA ILE A 179 -9.00 22.70 26.59
C ILE A 179 -8.40 21.57 27.43
N ALA A 180 -8.73 21.49 28.74
CA ALA A 180 -8.20 20.43 29.62
C ALA A 180 -8.66 19.02 29.21
N GLN A 181 -9.93 18.86 28.81
CA GLN A 181 -10.47 17.58 28.36
C GLN A 181 -9.91 17.19 26.98
N SER A 182 -9.73 18.17 26.10
CA SER A 182 -9.10 17.97 24.79
C SER A 182 -7.62 17.56 24.92
N LEU A 183 -6.90 18.07 25.91
CA LEU A 183 -5.52 17.67 26.19
C LEU A 183 -5.41 16.20 26.61
N LEU A 184 -6.29 15.73 27.50
CA LEU A 184 -6.30 14.32 27.93
C LEU A 184 -6.61 13.38 26.75
N GLN A 185 -7.66 13.70 25.97
CA GLN A 185 -8.02 12.91 24.79
C GLN A 185 -6.89 12.88 23.75
N TYR A 186 -6.15 13.98 23.63
CA TYR A 186 -5.02 14.08 22.73
C TYR A 186 -3.86 13.15 23.15
N GLU A 187 -3.52 13.12 24.44
CA GLU A 187 -2.49 12.23 24.99
C GLU A 187 -2.88 10.75 24.87
N ASP A 188 -4.14 10.40 25.15
CA ASP A 188 -4.67 9.04 24.99
C ASP A 188 -4.60 8.58 23.52
N ASN A 189 -5.00 9.45 22.59
CA ASN A 189 -4.96 9.14 21.16
C ASN A 189 -3.53 8.94 20.65
N ILE A 190 -2.57 9.78 21.08
CA ILE A 190 -1.15 9.60 20.72
C ILE A 190 -0.64 8.26 21.27
N THR A 191 -1.02 7.91 22.50
CA THR A 191 -0.62 6.63 23.10
C THR A 191 -1.11 5.45 22.28
N GLU A 192 -2.38 5.45 21.85
CA GLU A 192 -2.90 4.36 21.02
C GLU A 192 -2.30 4.38 19.60
N ILE A 193 -2.11 5.56 18.98
CA ILE A 193 -1.43 5.68 17.68
C ILE A 193 -0.05 5.06 17.76
N ASN A 194 0.74 5.37 18.80
CA ASN A 194 2.06 4.78 19.00
C ASN A 194 1.98 3.26 19.19
N ARG A 195 0.99 2.76 19.94
CA ARG A 195 0.79 1.32 20.14
C ARG A 195 0.43 0.58 18.84
N LEU A 196 -0.40 1.18 18.00
CA LEU A 196 -0.77 0.64 16.69
C LEU A 196 0.42 0.69 15.74
N TRP A 197 1.16 1.79 15.72
CA TRP A 197 2.33 1.96 14.86
C TRP A 197 3.41 0.90 15.13
N GLN A 198 3.65 0.50 16.39
CA GLN A 198 4.59 -0.59 16.70
C GLN A 198 4.22 -1.95 16.08
N ARG A 199 2.97 -2.14 15.67
CA ARG A 199 2.46 -3.37 15.04
C ARG A 199 2.11 -3.19 13.57
N PHE A 200 2.28 -1.98 13.03
CA PHE A 200 1.93 -1.64 11.67
C PHE A 200 2.96 -2.21 10.69
N ASN A 201 2.49 -3.04 9.76
CA ASN A 201 3.27 -3.69 8.72
C ASN A 201 2.93 -3.15 7.31
N GLY A 202 1.88 -2.35 7.19
CA GLY A 202 1.49 -1.73 5.93
C GLY A 202 2.49 -0.69 5.44
N GLN A 203 2.31 -0.25 4.20
CA GLN A 203 3.08 0.84 3.62
C GLN A 203 2.25 2.10 3.40
N VAL A 204 2.77 3.23 3.88
CA VAL A 204 2.23 4.56 3.59
C VAL A 204 3.21 5.34 2.72
N THR A 205 2.71 5.84 1.59
CA THR A 205 3.43 6.68 0.63
C THR A 205 2.81 8.06 0.66
N ARG A 206 3.53 9.04 1.22
CA ARG A 206 3.09 10.44 1.32
C ARG A 206 3.72 11.25 0.19
N ILE A 207 2.89 11.79 -0.68
CA ILE A 207 3.32 12.57 -1.84
C ILE A 207 3.00 14.03 -1.56
N ARG A 208 4.01 14.89 -1.56
CA ARG A 208 3.87 16.30 -1.21
C ARG A 208 4.40 17.19 -2.33
N THR A 209 3.73 18.31 -2.56
CA THR A 209 4.22 19.37 -3.45
C THR A 209 5.18 20.31 -2.72
N GLU A 210 6.13 20.92 -3.43
CA GLU A 210 7.17 21.78 -2.86
C GLU A 210 6.60 23.03 -2.20
N LYS A 211 5.57 23.63 -2.80
CA LYS A 211 4.93 24.84 -2.30
C LYS A 211 3.70 24.55 -1.46
N ASP A 212 3.57 23.32 -0.94
CA ASP A 212 2.52 22.98 0.01
C ASP A 212 2.76 23.70 1.35
N GLN A 213 1.97 24.75 1.60
CA GLN A 213 2.04 25.56 2.81
C GLN A 213 1.23 24.97 3.98
N LEU A 214 0.59 23.80 3.80
CA LEU A 214 -0.07 23.07 4.91
C LEU A 214 0.91 22.62 6.01
N ASN A 215 2.19 22.92 5.81
CA ASN A 215 3.29 22.69 6.72
C ASN A 215 3.91 23.99 7.29
N ASN A 216 3.29 25.17 7.28
CA ASN A 216 3.90 26.34 7.94
C ASN A 216 3.95 26.25 9.50
N VAL A 217 3.42 25.19 10.11
CA VAL A 217 3.70 24.83 11.52
C VAL A 217 4.93 23.87 11.62
N SER A 218 5.44 23.39 10.48
CA SER A 218 6.62 22.54 10.34
C SER A 218 7.94 23.29 10.45
N ASP A 219 7.95 24.61 10.61
CA ASP A 219 9.18 25.39 10.88
C ASP A 219 9.84 24.98 12.23
N PHE A 220 9.17 24.14 13.03
CA PHE A 220 9.70 23.55 14.26
C PHE A 220 9.97 22.04 14.18
N GLY A 221 9.66 21.36 13.06
CA GLY A 221 9.89 19.91 12.92
C GLY A 221 9.10 19.03 13.90
N LEU A 222 7.88 19.44 14.27
CA LEU A 222 7.04 18.77 15.27
C LEU A 222 5.83 18.05 14.67
N ASP A 223 5.71 17.92 13.36
CA ASP A 223 4.62 17.19 12.72
C ASP A 223 4.91 15.69 12.63
N VAL A 224 3.98 14.87 13.10
CA VAL A 224 4.14 13.41 13.05
C VAL A 224 3.30 12.83 11.93
N HIS A 225 3.94 12.05 11.06
CA HIS A 225 3.30 11.41 9.91
C HIS A 225 3.70 9.94 9.81
N LEU A 226 2.84 9.12 9.22
CA LEU A 226 3.12 7.72 8.97
C LEU A 226 3.78 7.50 7.61
N GLY A 227 4.81 6.65 7.59
CA GLY A 227 5.47 6.19 6.38
C GLY A 227 6.36 7.21 5.67
N GLU A 228 6.63 6.97 4.39
CA GLU A 228 7.70 7.62 3.63
C GLU A 228 7.20 8.84 2.85
N GLU A 229 7.90 9.97 2.96
CA GLU A 229 7.61 11.20 2.21
C GLU A 229 8.38 11.26 0.89
N TYR A 230 7.67 11.71 -0.15
CA TYR A 230 8.19 12.01 -1.47
C TYR A 230 7.77 13.41 -1.88
N ILE A 231 8.74 14.30 -1.98
CA ILE A 231 8.53 15.67 -2.44
C ILE A 231 8.60 15.70 -3.97
N LEU A 232 7.53 16.14 -4.61
CA LEU A 232 7.44 16.37 -6.04
C LEU A 232 8.24 17.62 -6.41
N LYS A 233 9.32 17.46 -7.16
CA LYS A 233 10.20 18.59 -7.50
C LYS A 233 9.56 19.54 -8.50
N ASN A 234 9.85 20.83 -8.38
CA ASN A 234 9.32 21.92 -9.20
C ASN A 234 7.78 21.92 -9.26
N SER A 235 7.11 21.68 -8.13
CA SER A 235 5.66 21.48 -8.08
C SER A 235 4.90 22.67 -7.47
N GLY A 236 3.58 22.62 -7.62
CA GLY A 236 2.67 23.72 -7.29
C GLY A 236 2.22 23.75 -5.83
N ASP A 237 1.04 24.32 -5.62
CA ASP A 237 0.42 24.56 -4.32
C ASP A 237 -0.22 23.31 -3.68
N HIS A 238 -0.89 23.52 -2.54
CA HIS A 238 -1.56 22.48 -1.76
C HIS A 238 -2.61 21.68 -2.55
N GLY A 239 -3.27 22.22 -3.57
CA GLY A 239 -4.40 21.55 -4.20
C GLY A 239 -3.98 20.38 -5.11
N LEU A 240 -4.81 19.33 -5.19
CA LEU A 240 -4.61 18.23 -6.16
C LEU A 240 -4.46 18.68 -7.61
N ASN A 241 -5.04 19.84 -7.97
CA ASN A 241 -4.91 20.43 -9.30
C ASN A 241 -3.44 20.72 -9.68
N ALA A 242 -2.60 21.06 -8.71
CA ALA A 242 -1.16 21.26 -8.92
C ALA A 242 -0.43 19.99 -9.40
N ILE A 243 -1.00 18.81 -9.10
CA ILE A 243 -0.48 17.51 -9.51
C ILE A 243 -1.18 17.04 -10.79
N VAL A 244 -2.51 16.96 -10.77
CA VAL A 244 -3.33 16.36 -11.84
C VAL A 244 -3.18 17.09 -13.17
N LYS A 245 -2.95 18.41 -13.15
CA LYS A 245 -2.85 19.21 -14.37
C LYS A 245 -1.46 19.19 -15.00
N ASP A 246 -0.42 18.82 -14.27
CA ASP A 246 0.98 18.86 -14.72
C ASP A 246 1.52 17.48 -15.08
N LYS A 247 1.92 17.29 -16.36
CA LYS A 247 2.45 16.00 -16.86
C LYS A 247 3.76 15.59 -16.19
N ASN A 248 4.64 16.52 -15.83
CA ASN A 248 5.88 16.21 -15.14
C ASN A 248 5.59 15.71 -13.72
N GLN A 249 4.61 16.30 -13.04
CA GLN A 249 4.19 15.83 -11.73
C GLN A 249 3.54 14.46 -11.78
N LEU A 250 2.69 14.20 -12.78
CA LEU A 250 2.14 12.86 -13.02
C LEU A 250 3.24 11.81 -13.25
N SER A 251 4.29 12.14 -14.03
CA SER A 251 5.42 11.23 -14.25
C SER A 251 6.21 10.95 -12.96
N GLN A 252 6.41 11.96 -12.11
CA GLN A 252 7.06 11.78 -10.81
C GLN A 252 6.22 10.88 -9.89
N VAL A 253 4.90 11.11 -9.80
CA VAL A 253 3.99 10.26 -9.02
C VAL A 253 4.03 8.82 -9.52
N GLN A 254 3.92 8.58 -10.83
CA GLN A 254 4.01 7.23 -11.41
C GLN A 254 5.32 6.53 -11.07
N LYS A 255 6.45 7.25 -11.13
CA LYS A 255 7.76 6.70 -10.76
C LYS A 255 7.80 6.30 -9.28
N ILE A 256 7.28 7.15 -8.39
CA ILE A 256 7.19 6.87 -6.95
C ILE A 256 6.32 5.63 -6.71
N LEU A 257 5.09 5.60 -7.25
CA LEU A 257 4.17 4.48 -7.05
C LEU A 257 4.75 3.16 -7.57
N LYS A 258 5.41 3.18 -8.74
CA LYS A 258 6.11 2.00 -9.28
C LYS A 258 7.24 1.54 -8.37
N GLN A 259 8.03 2.45 -7.79
CA GLN A 259 9.08 2.11 -6.82
C GLN A 259 8.50 1.49 -5.54
N ARG A 260 7.29 1.89 -5.15
CA ARG A 260 6.54 1.35 -4.00
C ARG A 260 5.73 0.08 -4.34
N GLY A 261 5.76 -0.38 -5.59
CA GLY A 261 5.00 -1.56 -6.03
C GLY A 261 3.49 -1.35 -6.16
N LEU A 262 3.02 -0.11 -6.17
CA LEU A 262 1.60 0.27 -6.22
C LEU A 262 1.11 0.46 -7.65
N GLY A 263 -0.18 0.18 -7.92
CA GLY A 263 -0.80 0.38 -9.23
C GLY A 263 -0.23 -0.50 -10.34
N THR A 264 0.52 -1.55 -9.97
CA THR A 264 1.08 -2.52 -10.91
C THR A 264 0.90 -3.91 -10.33
N VAL A 265 0.57 -4.90 -11.17
CA VAL A 265 0.78 -6.30 -10.80
C VAL A 265 2.27 -6.43 -10.44
N THR A 266 2.57 -6.66 -9.16
CA THR A 266 3.94 -6.69 -8.66
C THR A 266 4.77 -7.68 -9.46
N THR A 267 6.09 -7.49 -9.53
CA THR A 267 6.99 -8.43 -10.24
C THR A 267 6.76 -9.87 -9.78
N VAL A 268 6.50 -10.07 -8.48
CA VAL A 268 6.13 -11.37 -7.92
C VAL A 268 4.81 -11.88 -8.48
N LYS A 269 3.73 -11.09 -8.40
CA LYS A 269 2.42 -11.50 -8.95
C LYS A 269 2.52 -11.84 -10.43
N LYS A 270 3.33 -11.10 -11.21
CA LYS A 270 3.60 -11.40 -12.63
C LYS A 270 4.38 -12.71 -12.82
N LYS A 271 5.48 -12.90 -12.07
CA LYS A 271 6.27 -14.13 -12.10
C LYS A 271 5.41 -15.34 -11.71
N GLN A 272 4.60 -15.23 -10.66
CA GLN A 272 3.68 -16.28 -10.22
C GLN A 272 2.58 -16.57 -11.25
N ALA A 273 2.00 -15.55 -11.89
CA ALA A 273 1.04 -15.73 -12.98
C ALA A 273 1.67 -16.48 -14.16
N LYS A 274 2.92 -16.14 -14.53
CA LYS A 274 3.67 -16.86 -15.55
C LYS A 274 3.95 -18.32 -15.14
N THR A 275 4.33 -18.57 -13.89
CA THR A 275 4.48 -19.95 -13.38
C THR A 275 3.18 -20.73 -13.49
N LEU A 276 2.05 -20.13 -13.14
CA LEU A 276 0.73 -20.77 -13.25
C LEU A 276 0.37 -21.07 -14.71
N GLU A 277 0.68 -20.17 -15.64
CA GLU A 277 0.49 -20.39 -17.08
C GLU A 277 1.34 -21.54 -17.61
N THR A 278 2.61 -21.63 -17.18
CA THR A 278 3.49 -22.77 -17.49
C THR A 278 2.87 -24.08 -17.00
N VAL A 279 2.42 -24.13 -15.73
CA VAL A 279 1.78 -25.33 -15.16
C VAL A 279 0.55 -25.74 -15.96
N LYS A 280 -0.33 -24.79 -16.29
CA LYS A 280 -1.52 -25.06 -17.11
C LYS A 280 -1.17 -25.62 -18.49
N THR A 281 -0.14 -25.06 -19.12
CA THR A 281 0.35 -25.52 -20.43
C THR A 281 0.91 -26.94 -20.34
N SER A 282 1.75 -27.22 -19.35
CA SER A 282 2.30 -28.56 -19.14
C SER A 282 1.21 -29.60 -18.86
N LEU A 283 0.20 -29.26 -18.04
CA LEU A 283 -0.94 -30.15 -17.79
C LEU A 283 -1.79 -30.39 -19.05
N ALA A 284 -1.95 -29.37 -19.91
CA ALA A 284 -2.63 -29.54 -21.19
C ALA A 284 -1.84 -30.48 -22.13
N ASN A 285 -0.52 -30.34 -22.17
CA ASN A 285 0.35 -31.23 -22.94
C ASN A 285 0.29 -32.67 -22.43
N LEU A 286 0.33 -32.87 -21.11
CA LEU A 286 0.13 -34.19 -20.50
C LEU A 286 -1.24 -34.80 -20.87
N GLY A 287 -2.28 -33.97 -20.92
CA GLY A 287 -3.60 -34.37 -21.40
C GLY A 287 -3.61 -34.80 -22.86
N ASN A 288 -2.77 -34.21 -23.70
CA ASN A 288 -2.59 -34.63 -25.10
C ASN A 288 -1.80 -35.93 -25.21
N LEU A 289 -0.73 -36.08 -24.42
CA LEU A 289 0.05 -37.32 -24.35
C LEU A 289 -0.83 -38.50 -23.92
N LYS A 290 -1.68 -38.30 -22.91
CA LYS A 290 -2.67 -39.31 -22.49
C LYS A 290 -3.57 -39.76 -23.63
N LYS A 291 -4.00 -38.85 -24.51
CA LYS A 291 -4.82 -39.21 -25.69
C LYS A 291 -4.03 -40.02 -26.71
N GLN A 292 -2.74 -39.73 -26.90
CA GLN A 292 -1.87 -40.48 -27.79
C GLN A 292 -1.64 -41.91 -27.29
N PHE A 293 -1.29 -42.07 -26.01
CA PHE A 293 -1.18 -43.39 -25.36
C PHE A 293 -2.48 -44.19 -25.48
N SER A 294 -3.63 -43.53 -25.30
CA SER A 294 -4.94 -44.18 -25.42
C SER A 294 -5.34 -44.54 -26.86
N ALA A 295 -4.62 -44.07 -27.89
CA ALA A 295 -4.91 -44.36 -29.29
C ALA A 295 -4.25 -45.66 -29.78
N SER A 296 -3.31 -46.22 -29.00
CA SER A 296 -2.81 -47.58 -29.22
C SER A 296 -3.97 -48.57 -28.99
N ALA A 297 -4.09 -49.61 -29.83
CA ALA A 297 -5.29 -50.45 -29.97
C ALA A 297 -5.70 -51.29 -28.72
N GLY A 298 -5.05 -51.08 -27.57
CA GLY A 298 -5.28 -51.79 -26.31
C GLY A 298 -5.62 -50.91 -25.09
N GLY A 299 -5.70 -49.58 -25.23
CA GLY A 299 -5.84 -48.67 -24.09
C GLY A 299 -4.53 -48.49 -23.30
N LEU A 300 -4.58 -47.75 -22.19
CA LEU A 300 -3.39 -47.46 -21.37
C LEU A 300 -2.86 -48.71 -20.66
N SER A 301 -1.59 -49.00 -20.83
CA SER A 301 -0.83 -49.94 -20.01
C SER A 301 -0.63 -49.40 -18.58
N SER A 302 -0.31 -50.30 -17.65
CA SER A 302 0.01 -49.92 -16.26
C SER A 302 1.18 -48.94 -16.17
N ASN A 303 2.19 -49.09 -17.04
CA ASN A 303 3.37 -48.22 -17.05
C ASN A 303 3.05 -46.83 -17.64
N GLU A 304 2.25 -46.75 -18.70
CA GLU A 304 1.76 -45.47 -19.23
C GLU A 304 0.88 -44.75 -18.21
N GLN A 305 -0.02 -45.45 -17.51
CA GLN A 305 -0.83 -44.84 -16.46
C GLN A 305 0.04 -44.31 -15.31
N LEU A 306 0.98 -45.13 -14.84
CA LEU A 306 1.90 -44.75 -13.76
C LEU A 306 2.79 -43.55 -14.17
N TYR A 307 3.25 -43.52 -15.42
CA TYR A 307 4.00 -42.40 -15.98
C TYR A 307 3.17 -41.12 -15.97
N LEU A 308 1.93 -41.15 -16.50
CA LEU A 308 1.05 -39.98 -16.54
C LEU A 308 0.77 -39.42 -15.13
N GLU A 309 0.55 -40.30 -14.15
CA GLU A 309 0.33 -39.89 -12.75
C GLU A 309 1.57 -39.23 -12.14
N LYS A 310 2.75 -39.82 -12.34
CA LYS A 310 4.02 -39.27 -11.85
C LYS A 310 4.40 -37.97 -12.54
N GLU A 311 4.20 -37.87 -13.86
CA GLU A 311 4.46 -36.66 -14.64
C GLU A 311 3.52 -35.53 -14.22
N GLN A 312 2.24 -35.83 -13.95
CA GLN A 312 1.31 -34.86 -13.36
C GLN A 312 1.82 -34.34 -12.01
N ALA A 313 2.28 -35.24 -11.14
CA ALA A 313 2.84 -34.88 -9.85
C ALA A 313 4.12 -34.04 -10.00
N LEU A 314 4.98 -34.36 -10.97
CA LEU A 314 6.20 -33.63 -11.28
C LEU A 314 5.92 -32.21 -11.77
N ILE A 315 4.94 -32.04 -12.66
CA ILE A 315 4.51 -30.72 -13.16
C ILE A 315 4.03 -29.84 -12.00
N LEU A 316 3.18 -30.40 -11.11
CA LEU A 316 2.66 -29.67 -9.95
C LEU A 316 3.79 -29.32 -8.95
N ALA A 317 4.65 -30.29 -8.61
CA ALA A 317 5.78 -30.07 -7.71
C ALA A 317 6.76 -29.02 -8.26
N SER A 318 7.04 -29.05 -9.57
CA SER A 318 7.88 -28.06 -10.26
C SER A 318 7.26 -26.66 -10.20
N GLY A 319 5.95 -26.55 -10.40
CA GLY A 319 5.22 -25.28 -10.28
C GLY A 319 5.26 -24.70 -8.87
N MET A 320 5.05 -25.55 -7.85
CA MET A 320 5.14 -25.14 -6.44
C MET A 320 6.56 -24.69 -6.08
N HIS A 321 7.58 -25.44 -6.51
CA HIS A 321 8.97 -25.06 -6.32
C HIS A 321 9.29 -23.71 -6.97
N ALA A 322 8.91 -23.50 -8.24
CA ALA A 322 9.14 -22.23 -8.93
C ALA A 322 8.43 -21.04 -8.27
N ALA A 323 7.22 -21.24 -7.75
CA ALA A 323 6.50 -20.23 -6.98
C ALA A 323 7.20 -19.91 -5.64
N ALA A 324 7.70 -20.91 -4.93
CA ALA A 324 8.46 -20.74 -3.69
C ALA A 324 9.78 -19.98 -3.93
N VAL A 325 10.54 -20.35 -4.97
CA VAL A 325 11.78 -19.65 -5.38
C VAL A 325 11.49 -18.18 -5.70
N THR A 326 10.42 -17.91 -6.45
CA THR A 326 10.00 -16.54 -6.77
C THR A 326 9.72 -15.72 -5.50
N GLY A 327 9.01 -16.28 -4.52
CA GLY A 327 8.76 -15.62 -3.25
C GLY A 327 10.04 -15.36 -2.44
N ARG A 328 10.94 -16.35 -2.40
CA ARG A 328 12.24 -16.24 -1.73
C ARG A 328 13.13 -15.15 -2.36
N GLU A 329 13.18 -15.07 -3.70
CA GLU A 329 13.89 -13.99 -4.40
C GLU A 329 13.35 -12.60 -4.06
N ASP A 330 12.04 -12.45 -3.94
CA ASP A 330 11.44 -11.16 -3.57
C ASP A 330 11.77 -10.77 -2.13
N ILE A 331 11.70 -11.72 -1.20
CA ILE A 331 12.11 -11.51 0.20
C ILE A 331 13.58 -11.10 0.27
N ALA A 332 14.46 -11.74 -0.51
CA ALA A 332 15.88 -11.37 -0.58
C ALA A 332 16.07 -9.96 -1.14
N SER A 333 15.36 -9.59 -2.22
CA SER A 333 15.43 -8.23 -2.78
C SER A 333 14.91 -7.16 -1.80
N LEU A 334 13.86 -7.46 -1.05
CA LEU A 334 13.34 -6.58 0.00
C LEU A 334 14.33 -6.43 1.15
N ALA A 335 14.98 -7.52 1.56
CA ALA A 335 16.04 -7.51 2.56
C ALA A 335 17.20 -6.59 2.16
N GLU A 336 17.70 -6.71 0.91
CA GLU A 336 18.76 -5.85 0.39
C GLU A 336 18.36 -4.37 0.40
N LYS A 337 17.13 -4.05 -0.04
CA LYS A 337 16.61 -2.67 0.00
C LYS A 337 16.49 -2.13 1.42
N ALA A 338 16.07 -2.95 2.37
CA ALA A 338 15.95 -2.54 3.77
C ALA A 338 17.33 -2.26 4.38
N VAL A 339 18.32 -3.12 4.12
CA VAL A 339 19.71 -2.89 4.54
C VAL A 339 20.25 -1.62 3.89
N LYS A 340 20.01 -1.42 2.59
CA LYS A 340 20.44 -0.19 1.89
C LYS A 340 19.82 1.08 2.48
N LYS A 341 18.52 1.05 2.82
CA LYS A 341 17.86 2.18 3.51
C LYS A 341 18.44 2.42 4.90
N ALA A 342 18.79 1.36 5.63
CA ALA A 342 19.44 1.49 6.93
C ALA A 342 20.84 2.10 6.80
N GLU A 343 21.63 1.71 5.79
CA GLU A 343 22.92 2.33 5.46
C GLU A 343 22.76 3.80 5.10
N ASP A 344 21.82 4.13 4.21
CA ASP A 344 21.55 5.51 3.79
C ASP A 344 21.07 6.37 4.97
N LEU A 345 20.28 5.80 5.90
CA LEU A 345 19.84 6.48 7.12
C LEU A 345 21.02 6.74 8.06
N TYR A 346 21.87 5.73 8.30
CA TYR A 346 23.06 5.88 9.13
C TYR A 346 24.05 6.87 8.53
N ALA A 347 24.20 6.90 7.20
CA ALA A 347 25.06 7.84 6.50
C ALA A 347 24.69 9.32 6.78
N LYS A 348 23.43 9.62 7.11
CA LYS A 348 23.01 10.99 7.50
C LYS A 348 23.68 11.49 8.77
N THR A 349 24.17 10.60 9.64
CA THR A 349 24.96 10.96 10.83
C THR A 349 26.35 11.51 10.47
N ASN A 350 26.78 11.39 9.21
CA ASN A 350 28.01 12.00 8.70
C ASN A 350 27.84 13.48 8.29
N HIS A 351 26.75 14.13 8.68
CA HIS A 351 26.50 15.54 8.41
C HIS A 351 26.06 16.26 9.68
N ILE A 352 26.49 17.51 9.85
CA ILE A 352 26.03 18.38 10.94
C ILE A 352 24.64 18.90 10.57
N PRO A 353 23.60 18.68 11.41
CA PRO A 353 22.29 19.26 11.18
C PRO A 353 22.35 20.79 11.12
N ALA A 354 21.59 21.42 10.22
CA ALA A 354 21.67 22.87 9.97
C ALA A 354 21.38 23.76 11.22
N MET A 355 20.68 23.21 12.21
CA MET A 355 20.37 23.86 13.49
C MET A 355 21.51 23.80 14.52
N VAL A 356 22.56 23.02 14.27
CA VAL A 356 23.70 22.83 15.16
C VAL A 356 24.84 23.70 14.67
N THR A 357 25.16 24.76 15.41
CA THR A 357 26.22 25.72 15.06
C THR A 357 27.51 25.52 15.84
N GLU A 358 27.42 24.89 17.02
CA GLU A 358 28.51 24.89 18.01
C GLU A 358 29.31 23.58 18.08
N LEU A 359 28.80 22.48 17.50
CA LEU A 359 29.43 21.16 17.60
C LEU A 359 30.18 20.81 16.31
N SER A 360 31.38 20.25 16.46
CA SER A 360 32.10 19.58 15.38
C SER A 360 31.38 18.30 14.92
N LEU A 361 31.73 17.80 13.74
CA LEU A 361 31.14 16.57 13.22
C LEU A 361 31.39 15.36 14.15
N ASP A 362 32.57 15.29 14.78
CA ASP A 362 32.91 14.20 15.70
C ASP A 362 32.12 14.28 17.01
N GLU A 363 31.87 15.48 17.53
CA GLU A 363 31.00 15.69 18.69
C GLU A 363 29.53 15.33 18.37
N VAL A 364 29.04 15.72 17.20
CA VAL A 364 27.70 15.31 16.73
C VAL A 364 27.57 13.79 16.63
N LYS A 365 28.58 13.12 16.06
CA LYS A 365 28.62 11.64 15.99
C LYS A 365 28.68 10.99 17.37
N ALA A 366 29.44 11.57 18.30
CA ALA A 366 29.51 11.09 19.68
C ALA A 366 28.14 11.20 20.38
N VAL A 367 27.43 12.33 20.21
CA VAL A 367 26.07 12.52 20.75
C VAL A 367 25.09 11.50 20.16
N TYR A 368 25.14 11.25 18.84
CA TYR A 368 24.34 10.19 18.22
C TYR A 368 24.65 8.81 18.84
N ALA A 369 25.94 8.47 18.97
CA ALA A 369 26.35 7.19 19.54
C ALA A 369 25.93 7.03 21.01
N GLU A 370 26.04 8.09 21.82
CA GLU A 370 25.57 8.12 23.22
C GLU A 370 24.05 7.95 23.31
N ALA A 371 23.29 8.53 22.37
CA ALA A 371 21.85 8.30 22.22
C ALA A 371 21.51 6.91 21.63
N GLY A 372 22.50 6.05 21.39
CA GLY A 372 22.34 4.69 20.89
C GLY A 372 22.26 4.57 19.37
N VAL A 373 22.43 5.66 18.62
CA VAL A 373 22.45 5.70 17.15
C VAL A 373 23.84 5.31 16.65
N THR A 374 24.07 4.01 16.52
CA THR A 374 25.31 3.40 16.02
C THR A 374 25.09 2.62 14.73
N GLU A 375 26.14 2.39 13.94
CA GLU A 375 26.07 1.56 12.72
C GLU A 375 25.45 0.20 13.00
N ASN A 376 25.89 -0.47 14.07
CA ASN A 376 25.35 -1.77 14.45
C ASN A 376 23.88 -1.68 14.87
N SER A 377 23.49 -0.63 15.60
CA SER A 377 22.09 -0.46 16.03
C SER A 377 21.11 -0.26 14.87
N ILE A 378 21.56 0.37 13.77
CA ILE A 378 20.72 0.66 12.59
C ILE A 378 20.95 -0.41 11.52
N VAL A 379 22.16 -0.50 10.97
CA VAL A 379 22.50 -1.39 9.85
C VAL A 379 22.61 -2.84 10.33
N GLY A 380 23.40 -3.09 11.37
CA GLY A 380 23.69 -4.46 11.87
C GLY A 380 22.43 -5.22 12.34
N LYS A 381 21.59 -4.57 13.16
CA LYS A 381 20.30 -5.13 13.60
C LYS A 381 19.34 -5.34 12.44
N THR A 382 19.27 -4.40 11.49
CA THR A 382 18.43 -4.54 10.27
C THR A 382 18.87 -5.73 9.44
N LYS A 383 20.18 -5.83 9.14
CA LYS A 383 20.76 -6.95 8.40
C LYS A 383 20.47 -8.29 9.07
N THR A 384 20.76 -8.41 10.37
CA THR A 384 20.49 -9.62 11.15
C THR A 384 19.01 -10.00 11.15
N HIS A 385 18.10 -9.01 11.23
CA HIS A 385 16.67 -9.26 11.18
C HIS A 385 16.26 -9.85 9.83
N PHE A 386 16.68 -9.23 8.74
CA PHE A 386 16.28 -9.64 7.39
C PHE A 386 16.97 -10.92 6.91
N GLU A 387 18.22 -11.19 7.31
CA GLU A 387 18.89 -12.49 7.08
C GLU A 387 18.08 -13.65 7.67
N LYS A 388 17.51 -13.47 8.88
CA LYS A 388 16.62 -14.48 9.49
C LYS A 388 15.33 -14.68 8.68
N LYS A 389 14.83 -13.64 8.01
CA LYS A 389 13.63 -13.72 7.15
C LYS A 389 13.94 -14.43 5.84
N VAL A 390 15.08 -14.14 5.21
CA VAL A 390 15.56 -14.85 4.02
C VAL A 390 15.78 -16.32 4.32
N LYS A 391 16.47 -16.66 5.42
CA LYS A 391 16.67 -18.06 5.83
C LYS A 391 15.36 -18.82 6.07
N LYS A 392 14.34 -18.15 6.62
CA LYS A 392 13.00 -18.75 6.74
C LYS A 392 12.38 -19.03 5.37
N ALA A 393 12.58 -18.15 4.40
CA ALA A 393 12.11 -18.36 3.02
C ALA A 393 12.85 -19.52 2.34
N ASP A 394 14.17 -19.66 2.57
CA ASP A 394 14.96 -20.79 2.06
C ASP A 394 14.39 -22.14 2.57
N ASN A 395 14.06 -22.22 3.86
CA ASN A 395 13.43 -23.41 4.46
C ASN A 395 12.06 -23.77 3.85
N PHE A 396 11.37 -22.82 3.18
CA PHE A 396 10.13 -23.11 2.44
C PHE A 396 10.39 -23.64 1.02
N VAL A 397 11.56 -23.33 0.43
CA VAL A 397 11.93 -23.78 -0.92
C VAL A 397 12.41 -25.23 -0.90
N GLU A 398 13.23 -25.60 0.10
CA GLU A 398 13.89 -26.91 0.20
C GLU A 398 12.94 -28.12 0.10
N PRO A 399 11.76 -28.15 0.77
CA PRO A 399 10.86 -29.29 0.69
C PRO A 399 10.29 -29.49 -0.73
N PHE A 400 9.98 -28.40 -1.44
CA PHE A 400 9.48 -28.48 -2.81
C PHE A 400 10.57 -28.92 -3.78
N GLU A 401 11.82 -28.50 -3.57
CA GLU A 401 12.95 -28.95 -4.38
C GLU A 401 13.20 -30.46 -4.20
N THR A 402 13.16 -30.93 -2.95
CA THR A 402 13.33 -32.35 -2.62
C THR A 402 12.19 -33.18 -3.21
N LEU A 403 10.94 -32.73 -3.06
CA LEU A 403 9.78 -33.41 -3.64
C LEU A 403 9.87 -33.50 -5.16
N LYS A 404 10.17 -32.37 -5.82
CA LYS A 404 10.35 -32.30 -7.28
C LYS A 404 11.45 -33.26 -7.75
N THR A 405 12.59 -33.25 -7.08
CA THR A 405 13.75 -34.09 -7.43
C THR A 405 13.43 -35.57 -7.28
N ASN A 406 12.83 -35.96 -6.15
CA ASN A 406 12.48 -37.35 -5.90
C ASN A 406 11.45 -37.88 -6.91
N ILE A 407 10.42 -37.09 -7.25
CA ILE A 407 9.45 -37.50 -8.28
C ILE A 407 10.15 -37.64 -9.63
N GLY A 408 10.99 -36.65 -10.01
CA GLY A 408 11.74 -36.66 -11.27
C GLY A 408 12.60 -37.91 -11.44
N LEU A 409 13.39 -38.27 -10.41
CA LEU A 409 14.19 -39.49 -10.42
C LEU A 409 13.33 -40.73 -10.67
N THR A 410 12.15 -40.81 -10.04
CA THR A 410 11.27 -41.97 -10.25
C THR A 410 10.56 -41.98 -11.61
N VAL A 411 10.45 -40.83 -12.29
CA VAL A 411 9.97 -40.75 -13.68
C VAL A 411 11.08 -41.24 -14.61
N ASP A 412 12.32 -40.76 -14.42
CA ASP A 412 13.48 -41.15 -15.22
C ASP A 412 13.75 -42.67 -15.13
N GLU A 413 13.68 -43.24 -13.92
CA GLU A 413 13.82 -44.69 -13.71
C GLU A 413 12.71 -45.49 -14.41
N LEU A 414 11.47 -45.01 -14.40
CA LEU A 414 10.35 -45.66 -15.08
C LEU A 414 10.55 -45.66 -16.60
N VAL A 415 10.95 -44.52 -17.18
CA VAL A 415 11.22 -44.40 -18.61
C VAL A 415 12.43 -45.25 -19.02
N ALA A 416 13.50 -45.25 -18.21
CA ALA A 416 14.70 -46.03 -18.50
C ALA A 416 14.49 -47.56 -18.44
N SER A 417 13.53 -48.01 -17.62
CA SER A 417 13.22 -49.44 -17.47
C SER A 417 12.21 -49.97 -18.50
N ASP A 418 11.57 -49.10 -19.27
CA ASP A 418 10.58 -49.47 -20.29
C ASP A 418 10.92 -48.83 -21.65
N SER A 419 11.58 -49.60 -22.51
CA SER A 419 12.00 -49.14 -23.84
C SER A 419 10.82 -48.85 -24.78
N THR A 420 9.64 -49.44 -24.54
CA THR A 420 8.44 -49.18 -25.34
C THR A 420 7.87 -47.82 -24.96
N LEU A 421 7.68 -47.58 -23.67
CA LEU A 421 7.25 -46.29 -23.13
C LEU A 421 8.22 -45.17 -23.52
N ALA A 422 9.54 -45.41 -23.41
CA ALA A 422 10.56 -44.45 -23.85
C ALA A 422 10.44 -44.11 -25.34
N GLY A 423 10.18 -45.11 -26.18
CA GLY A 423 9.94 -44.93 -27.61
C GLY A 423 8.69 -44.07 -27.86
N GLU A 424 7.58 -44.37 -27.19
CA GLU A 424 6.31 -43.67 -27.34
C GLU A 424 6.40 -42.20 -26.91
N ILE A 425 7.10 -41.90 -25.80
CA ILE A 425 7.38 -40.53 -25.36
C ILE A 425 8.26 -39.81 -26.39
N GLY A 426 9.29 -40.46 -26.91
CA GLY A 426 10.22 -39.88 -27.89
C GLY A 426 9.58 -39.53 -29.24
N HIS A 427 8.43 -40.12 -29.58
CA HIS A 427 7.67 -39.80 -30.79
C HIS A 427 6.59 -38.71 -30.56
N ALA A 428 6.39 -38.31 -29.30
CA ALA A 428 5.38 -37.33 -28.88
C ALA A 428 5.92 -35.89 -28.70
N GLY A 429 7.25 -35.71 -28.66
CA GLY A 429 7.93 -34.41 -28.63
C GLY A 429 8.26 -33.89 -30.03
#